data_AF-A0A6F9BHA7-F1
#
_entry.id   AF-A0A6F9BHA7-F1
#
_cell.length_a   1.000
_cell.length_b   1.000
_cell.length_c   1.000
_cell.angle_alpha   90.00
_cell.angle_beta   90.00
_cell.angle_gamma   90.00
#
_symmetry.space_group_name_H-M   'P 1'
#
loop_
_entity.id
_entity.type
_entity.pdbx_description
1 polymer ?
#
loop_
_entity_poly.entity_id
_entity_poly.type
_entity_poly.pdbx_seq_one_letter_code
_entity_poly.pdbx_strand_id
1 'polypeptide(L)'
;MDTGVVPEKKSRVSSERRKEKSRDAARYRRGKESEVFYELAQELPLPHSVTSNLDKASIMRLAISYLRMRKLLSTGQYPLGSEEEEYGSVQIRGT
;
A
#
# COMPACT_ATOMS: atom_id res chain seq x y z
N MET A 1 34.14 40.31 20.82
CA MET A 1 33.50 38.99 20.61
C MET A 1 32.53 39.16 19.46
N ASP A 2 32.89 38.66 18.29
CA ASP A 2 32.05 38.74 17.09
C ASP A 2 30.97 37.65 17.17
N THR A 3 29.79 38.02 17.64
CA THR A 3 28.63 37.14 17.56
C THR A 3 28.11 37.19 16.13
N GLY A 4 28.66 36.33 15.27
CA GLY A 4 28.19 36.14 13.91
C GLY A 4 26.73 35.69 13.90
N VAL A 5 25.82 36.65 13.67
CA VAL A 5 24.41 36.39 13.40
C VAL A 5 24.32 35.64 12.07
N VAL A 6 24.22 34.32 12.15
CA VAL A 6 23.86 33.48 10.99
C VAL A 6 22.49 33.97 10.49
N PRO A 7 22.30 34.22 9.18
CA PRO A 7 21.05 34.80 8.69
C PRO A 7 19.94 33.75 8.78
N GLU A 8 19.22 33.75 9.91
CA GLU A 8 18.11 32.85 10.26
C GLU A 8 17.04 32.79 9.15
N LYS A 9 16.90 33.87 8.38
CA LYS A 9 15.97 33.95 7.24
C LYS A 9 16.31 32.97 6.12
N LYS A 10 17.59 32.74 5.79
CA LYS A 10 17.98 31.81 4.72
C LYS A 10 17.76 30.35 5.11
N SER A 11 18.03 29.98 6.37
CA SER A 11 17.81 28.61 6.85
C SER A 11 16.31 28.27 6.93
N ARG A 12 15.47 29.22 7.38
CA ARG A 12 14.00 29.06 7.43
C ARG A 12 13.39 28.83 6.06
N VAL A 13 13.74 29.63 5.05
CA VAL A 13 13.26 29.47 3.66
C VAL A 13 13.72 28.12 3.08
N SER A 14 14.95 27.68 3.37
CA SER A 14 15.45 26.38 2.91
C SER A 14 14.71 25.19 3.55
N SER A 15 14.35 25.32 4.84
CA SER A 15 13.59 24.31 5.59
C SER A 15 12.15 24.23 5.08
N GLU A 16 11.53 25.37 4.82
CA GLU A 16 10.19 25.46 4.24
C GLU A 16 10.13 24.81 2.85
N ARG A 17 11.11 25.09 1.99
CA ARG A 17 11.19 24.45 0.66
C ARG A 17 11.42 22.92 0.74
N ARG A 18 12.13 22.42 1.76
CA ARG A 18 12.27 20.97 2.00
C ARG A 18 10.96 20.35 2.48
N LYS A 19 10.24 21.04 3.37
CA LYS A 19 8.91 20.61 3.85
C LYS A 19 7.88 20.58 2.72
N GLU A 20 7.88 21.59 1.85
CA GLU A 20 7.06 21.67 0.64
C GLU A 20 7.28 20.42 -0.25
N LYS A 21 8.54 20.12 -0.59
CA LYS A 21 8.90 18.93 -1.39
C LYS A 21 8.46 17.62 -0.75
N SER A 22 8.65 17.48 0.56
CA SER A 22 8.22 16.28 1.30
C SER A 22 6.70 16.12 1.26
N ARG A 23 5.96 17.23 1.42
CA ARG A 23 4.51 17.29 1.35
C ARG A 23 4.01 16.89 -0.04
N ASP A 24 4.62 17.42 -1.09
CA ASP A 24 4.24 17.08 -2.47
C ASP A 24 4.57 15.63 -2.81
N ALA A 25 5.71 15.11 -2.35
CA ALA A 25 6.03 13.69 -2.48
C ALA A 25 5.02 12.80 -1.75
N ALA A 26 4.56 13.18 -0.55
CA ALA A 26 3.53 12.45 0.18
C ALA A 26 2.16 12.50 -0.52
N ARG A 27 1.78 13.66 -1.08
CA ARG A 27 0.56 13.80 -1.89
C ARG A 27 0.62 12.92 -3.13
N TYR A 28 1.74 12.96 -3.86
CA TYR A 28 1.96 12.13 -5.05
C TYR A 28 1.80 10.64 -4.72
N ARG A 29 2.46 10.16 -3.66
CA ARG A 29 2.33 8.76 -3.23
C ARG A 29 0.89 8.38 -2.89
N ARG A 30 0.16 9.22 -2.14
CA ARG A 30 -1.26 8.98 -1.82
C ARG A 30 -2.15 8.99 -3.06
N GLY A 31 -1.87 9.87 -4.03
CA GLY A 31 -2.59 9.93 -5.29
C GLY A 31 -2.39 8.66 -6.11
N LYS A 32 -1.12 8.23 -6.28
CA LYS A 32 -0.78 6.97 -6.97
C LYS A 32 -1.35 5.75 -6.29
N GLU A 33 -1.30 5.69 -4.96
CA GLU A 33 -1.94 4.62 -4.19
C GLU A 33 -3.45 4.54 -4.49
N SER A 34 -4.15 5.67 -4.47
CA SER A 34 -5.58 5.70 -4.79
C SER A 34 -5.87 5.28 -6.23
N GLU A 35 -5.09 5.72 -7.21
CA GLU A 35 -5.19 5.30 -8.62
C GLU A 35 -5.09 3.78 -8.75
N VAL A 36 -4.08 3.16 -8.13
CA VAL A 36 -3.90 1.71 -8.12
C VAL A 36 -5.07 0.98 -7.45
N PHE A 37 -5.63 1.52 -6.37
CA PHE A 37 -6.83 0.94 -5.75
C PHE A 37 -8.06 0.98 -6.67
N TYR A 38 -8.25 2.07 -7.41
CA TYR A 38 -9.34 2.18 -8.38
C TYR A 38 -9.17 1.20 -9.54
N GLU A 39 -7.96 1.06 -10.08
CA GLU A 39 -7.64 0.06 -11.09
C GLU A 39 -7.93 -1.35 -10.58
N LEU A 40 -7.45 -1.70 -9.37
CA LEU A 40 -7.72 -2.99 -8.75
C LEU A 40 -9.23 -3.25 -8.59
N ALA A 41 -10.02 -2.24 -8.24
CA ALA A 41 -11.46 -2.37 -8.12
C ALA A 41 -12.13 -2.68 -9.47
N GLN A 42 -11.63 -2.10 -10.57
CA GLN A 42 -12.14 -2.38 -11.92
C GLN A 42 -11.82 -3.80 -12.41
N GLU A 43 -10.75 -4.41 -11.92
CA GLU A 43 -10.37 -5.80 -12.24
C GLU A 43 -11.18 -6.85 -11.47
N LEU A 44 -11.95 -6.45 -10.45
CA LEU A 44 -12.85 -7.38 -9.75
C LEU A 44 -14.03 -7.77 -10.66
N PRO A 45 -14.53 -9.02 -10.57
CA PRO A 45 -15.66 -9.49 -11.38
C PRO A 45 -17.00 -8.95 -10.85
N LEU A 46 -17.12 -7.64 -10.72
CA LEU A 46 -18.27 -6.93 -10.19
C LEU A 46 -18.66 -5.78 -11.14
N PRO A 47 -19.94 -5.40 -11.22
CA PRO A 47 -20.35 -4.23 -12.01
C PRO A 47 -19.67 -2.95 -11.53
N HIS A 48 -19.32 -2.06 -12.47
CA HIS A 48 -18.63 -0.81 -12.14
C HIS A 48 -19.37 0.03 -11.09
N SER A 49 -20.70 0.06 -11.15
CA SER A 49 -21.58 0.76 -10.21
C SER A 49 -21.42 0.35 -8.75
N VAL A 50 -20.95 -0.88 -8.50
CA VAL A 50 -20.63 -1.35 -7.15
C VAL A 50 -19.20 -0.97 -6.81
N THR A 51 -18.25 -1.23 -7.72
CA THR A 51 -16.81 -1.02 -7.49
C THR A 51 -16.45 0.45 -7.27
N SER A 52 -17.18 1.39 -7.89
CA SER A 52 -16.96 2.83 -7.76
C SER A 52 -17.18 3.36 -6.34
N ASN A 53 -17.93 2.63 -5.52
CA ASN A 53 -18.35 3.05 -4.18
C ASN A 53 -17.63 2.26 -3.07
N LEU A 54 -16.69 1.38 -3.43
CA LEU A 54 -15.92 0.61 -2.45
C LEU A 54 -14.85 1.48 -1.79
N ASP A 55 -14.66 1.28 -0.50
CA ASP A 55 -13.49 1.79 0.22
C ASP A 55 -12.26 0.89 -0.01
N LYS A 56 -11.06 1.43 0.27
CA LYS A 56 -9.79 0.71 0.06
C LYS A 56 -9.74 -0.64 0.79
N ALA A 57 -10.30 -0.70 2.01
CA ALA A 57 -10.32 -1.92 2.81
C ALA A 57 -11.22 -3.00 2.19
N SER A 58 -12.40 -2.63 1.70
CA SER A 58 -13.29 -3.59 1.04
C SER A 58 -12.74 -4.07 -0.30
N ILE A 59 -12.07 -3.20 -1.08
CA ILE A 59 -11.35 -3.60 -2.29
C ILE A 59 -10.34 -4.71 -1.96
N MET A 60 -9.50 -4.53 -0.92
CA MET A 60 -8.54 -5.55 -0.51
C MET A 60 -9.22 -6.85 -0.07
N ARG A 61 -10.25 -6.77 0.77
CA ARG A 61 -10.97 -7.95 1.26
C ARG A 61 -11.58 -8.74 0.11
N LEU A 62 -12.21 -8.07 -0.86
CA LEU A 62 -12.82 -8.69 -2.03
C LEU A 62 -11.76 -9.30 -2.96
N ALA A 63 -10.65 -8.59 -3.23
CA ALA A 63 -9.56 -9.10 -4.05
C ALA A 63 -8.93 -10.37 -3.46
N ILE A 64 -8.62 -10.37 -2.16
CA ILE A 64 -8.09 -11.55 -1.47
C ILE A 64 -9.09 -12.70 -1.52
N SER A 65 -10.37 -12.42 -1.23
CA SER A 65 -11.43 -13.43 -1.27
C SER A 65 -11.58 -14.04 -2.66
N TYR A 66 -11.56 -13.20 -3.71
CA TYR A 66 -11.64 -13.64 -5.09
C TYR A 66 -10.48 -14.55 -5.49
N LEU A 67 -9.24 -14.18 -5.16
CA LEU A 67 -8.06 -15.00 -5.43
C LEU A 67 -8.11 -16.35 -4.68
N ARG A 68 -8.54 -16.35 -3.41
CA ARG A 68 -8.73 -17.58 -2.62
C ARG A 68 -9.79 -18.48 -3.25
N MET A 69 -10.95 -17.93 -3.62
CA MET A 69 -12.02 -18.69 -4.28
C MET A 69 -11.56 -19.27 -5.61
N ARG A 70 -10.87 -18.49 -6.45
CA ARG A 70 -10.30 -18.99 -7.71
C ARG A 70 -9.36 -20.17 -7.50
N LYS A 71 -8.48 -20.08 -6.51
CA LYS A 71 -7.56 -21.17 -6.16
C LYS A 71 -8.34 -22.42 -5.77
N LEU A 72 -9.32 -22.31 -4.87
CA LEU A 72 -10.17 -23.43 -4.42
C LEU A 72 -10.92 -24.09 -5.58
N LEU A 73 -11.51 -23.29 -6.47
CA LEU A 73 -12.24 -23.79 -7.64
C LEU A 73 -11.29 -24.43 -8.67
N SER A 74 -10.07 -23.93 -8.81
CA SER A 74 -9.07 -24.49 -9.73
C SER A 74 -8.44 -25.81 -9.25
N THR A 75 -8.39 -26.05 -7.94
CA THR A 75 -7.79 -27.27 -7.36
C THR A 75 -8.78 -28.41 -7.19
N GLY A 76 -10.04 -28.26 -7.62
CA GLY A 76 -11.01 -29.35 -7.77
C GLY A 76 -11.53 -30.02 -6.49
N GLN A 77 -10.98 -29.74 -5.31
CA GLN A 77 -11.50 -30.26 -4.04
C GLN A 77 -11.27 -29.22 -2.94
N TYR A 78 -12.32 -28.89 -2.21
CA TYR A 78 -12.25 -28.05 -1.01
C TYR A 78 -11.27 -28.65 0.01
N PRO A 79 -10.45 -27.79 0.64
CA PRO A 79 -10.29 -27.89 2.08
C PRO A 79 -10.73 -26.56 2.71
N LEU A 80 -11.77 -26.67 3.52
CA LEU A 80 -12.12 -25.69 4.53
C LEU A 80 -10.92 -25.55 5.48
N GLY A 81 -10.36 -24.35 5.60
CA GLY A 81 -9.52 -23.94 6.72
C GLY A 81 -8.12 -24.56 6.80
N SER A 82 -7.12 -23.74 6.53
CA SER A 82 -5.96 -23.66 7.42
C SER A 82 -5.34 -22.27 7.28
N GLU A 83 -5.64 -21.44 8.29
CA GLU A 83 -4.66 -20.47 8.74
C GLU A 83 -3.48 -21.30 9.25
N GLU A 84 -2.31 -21.15 8.64
CA GLU A 84 -1.06 -21.40 9.35
C GLU A 84 0.04 -20.59 8.67
N GLU A 85 0.57 -19.67 9.46
CA GLU A 85 1.74 -18.86 9.20
C GLU A 85 2.96 -19.78 9.06
N GLU A 86 3.58 -19.83 7.88
CA GLU A 86 4.92 -20.44 7.74
C GLU A 86 5.98 -19.36 7.56
N TYR A 87 6.25 -18.64 8.66
CA TYR A 87 7.56 -18.04 8.93
C TYR A 87 8.31 -19.01 9.85
N GLY A 88 9.01 -20.00 9.30
CA GLY A 88 9.70 -20.95 10.17
C GLY A 88 10.38 -22.14 9.51
N SER A 89 11.39 -21.91 8.67
CA SER A 89 12.57 -22.80 8.62
C SER A 89 13.74 -22.18 7.84
N VAL A 90 14.44 -21.23 8.44
CA VAL A 90 15.84 -20.99 8.06
C VAL A 90 16.65 -22.14 8.67
N GLN A 91 16.81 -23.23 7.92
CA GLN A 91 17.81 -24.23 8.24
C GLN A 91 19.18 -23.63 7.89
N ILE A 92 19.86 -23.07 8.88
CA ILE A 92 21.30 -22.80 8.78
C ILE A 92 21.97 -24.16 8.61
N ARG A 93 22.29 -24.52 7.38
CA ARG A 93 23.22 -25.62 7.10
C ARG A 93 24.59 -25.16 7.57
N GLY A 94 25.04 -25.75 8.68
CA GLY A 94 26.45 -25.75 9.01
C GLY A 94 27.22 -26.52 7.93
N THR A 95 28.27 -25.86 7.44
CA THR A 95 29.51 -26.47 6.96
C THR A 95 30.63 -25.54 7.38
#